data_AF-A0A8J9X316-F1
#
_entry.id   AF-A0A8J9X316-F1
#
_cell.length_a   1.000
_cell.length_b   1.000
_cell.length_c   1.000
_cell.angle_alpha   90.00
_cell.angle_beta   90.00
_cell.angle_gamma   90.00
#
_symmetry.space_group_name_H-M   'P 1'
#
loop_
_entity.id
_entity.type
_entity.pdbx_description
1 polymer ?
#
loop_
_entity_poly.entity_id
_entity_poly.type
_entity_poly.pdbx_seq_one_letter_code
_entity_poly.pdbx_strand_id
1 'polypeptide(L)'
;VDAYETEVGLLEKTLQQLQAHEWGAQDNASALTEALSMDRGQQVLTVAERQEAAKDILSQQLQVVEMLEDLLSEQYVLHSLEDSPEFEDLKQTLQLSDEQLQHLTNAKSGWEDEWEALQTVKTSLTAMKEHDWLWTEGVTTVAEQFMSILHANQVSKFLLWTDHNAEAIDELDHLHSSSTVASGPVFCFGAENNSEGMMDEQEK
;
A
#
# COMPACT_ATOMS: atom_id res chain seq x y z
N VAL A 1 -25.32 -6.39 1.08
CA VAL A 1 -26.48 -6.94 0.34
C VAL A 1 -26.66 -6.14 -0.94
N ASP A 2 -26.70 -4.82 -0.86
CA ASP A 2 -26.85 -3.91 -2.01
C ASP A 2 -25.79 -4.09 -3.11
N ALA A 3 -24.51 -4.28 -2.77
CA ALA A 3 -23.45 -4.54 -3.75
C ALA A 3 -23.67 -5.85 -4.53
N TYR A 4 -24.13 -6.90 -3.84
CA TYR A 4 -24.46 -8.18 -4.45
C TYR A 4 -25.74 -8.10 -5.30
N GLU A 5 -26.75 -7.35 -4.86
CA GLU A 5 -27.97 -7.11 -5.66
C GLU A 5 -27.66 -6.34 -6.94
N THR A 6 -26.71 -5.41 -6.88
CA THR A 6 -26.25 -4.64 -8.04
C THR A 6 -25.49 -5.53 -9.03
N GLU A 7 -24.62 -6.41 -8.53
CA GLU A 7 -23.85 -7.36 -9.36
C GLU A 7 -24.75 -8.41 -10.02
N VAL A 8 -25.72 -8.95 -9.28
CA VAL A 8 -26.72 -9.89 -9.82
C VAL A 8 -27.57 -9.22 -10.90
N GLY A 9 -28.02 -7.98 -10.69
CA GLY A 9 -28.77 -7.23 -11.71
C GLY A 9 -27.96 -6.96 -12.98
N LEU A 10 -26.65 -6.76 -12.87
CA LEU A 10 -25.75 -6.57 -14.01
C LEU A 10 -25.53 -7.89 -14.78
N LEU A 11 -25.41 -9.00 -14.06
CA LEU A 11 -25.32 -10.35 -14.64
C LEU A 11 -26.61 -10.76 -15.36
N GLU A 12 -27.77 -10.46 -14.80
CA GLU A 12 -29.05 -10.73 -15.46
C GLU A 12 -29.22 -9.91 -16.75
N LYS A 13 -28.77 -8.65 -16.74
CA LYS A 13 -28.82 -7.78 -17.91
C LYS A 13 -27.89 -8.25 -19.03
N THR A 14 -26.66 -8.65 -18.70
CA THR A 14 -25.70 -9.19 -19.69
C THR A 14 -26.19 -10.52 -20.27
N LEU A 15 -26.80 -11.38 -19.46
CA LEU A 15 -27.40 -12.63 -19.92
C LEU A 15 -28.55 -12.40 -20.89
N GLN A 16 -29.43 -11.43 -20.61
CA GLN A 16 -30.50 -11.05 -21.55
C GLN A 16 -29.95 -10.50 -22.87
N GLN A 17 -28.88 -9.69 -22.83
CA GLN A 17 -28.22 -9.15 -24.02
C GLN A 17 -27.59 -10.26 -24.88
N LEU A 18 -26.99 -11.28 -24.25
CA LEU A 18 -26.46 -12.45 -24.95
C LEU A 18 -27.56 -13.33 -25.55
N GLN A 19 -28.70 -13.49 -24.86
CA GLN A 19 -29.84 -14.26 -25.37
C GLN A 19 -30.54 -13.58 -26.55
N ALA A 20 -30.57 -12.25 -26.58
CA ALA A 20 -31.18 -11.48 -27.65
C ALA A 20 -30.26 -11.31 -28.87
N HIS A 21 -29.01 -11.78 -28.81
CA HIS A 21 -28.05 -11.62 -29.90
C HIS A 21 -28.24 -12.66 -31.00
N GLU A 22 -28.35 -12.19 -32.24
CA GLU A 22 -28.42 -13.04 -33.43
C GLU A 22 -27.03 -13.11 -34.10
N TRP A 23 -26.41 -14.29 -34.04
CA TRP A 23 -25.07 -14.53 -34.55
C TRP A 23 -25.00 -14.26 -36.06
N GLY A 24 -24.13 -13.34 -36.48
CA GLY A 24 -23.92 -12.99 -37.89
C GLY A 24 -24.54 -11.66 -38.35
N ALA A 25 -25.27 -10.95 -37.48
CA ALA A 25 -25.68 -9.57 -37.75
C ALA A 25 -24.49 -8.61 -37.54
N GLN A 26 -24.10 -7.87 -38.59
CA GLN A 26 -22.93 -6.96 -38.57
C GLN A 26 -23.06 -5.77 -37.59
N ASP A 27 -24.27 -5.44 -37.14
CA ASP A 27 -24.54 -4.22 -36.36
C ASP A 27 -24.37 -4.35 -34.84
N ASN A 28 -24.13 -5.55 -34.30
CA ASN A 28 -24.08 -5.81 -32.86
C ASN A 28 -22.77 -6.46 -32.37
N ALA A 29 -21.68 -6.32 -33.12
CA ALA A 29 -20.39 -6.89 -32.75
C ALA A 29 -19.81 -6.26 -31.47
N SER A 30 -19.98 -4.94 -31.27
CA SER A 30 -19.49 -4.23 -30.07
C SER A 30 -20.23 -4.65 -28.81
N ALA A 31 -21.56 -4.74 -28.84
CA ALA A 31 -22.39 -5.16 -27.72
C ALA A 31 -22.13 -6.62 -27.30
N LEU A 32 -21.88 -7.51 -28.26
CA LEU A 32 -21.45 -8.88 -27.99
C LEU A 32 -20.04 -8.90 -27.37
N THR A 33 -19.12 -8.08 -27.88
CA THR A 33 -17.74 -8.03 -27.37
C THR A 33 -17.72 -7.49 -25.93
N GLU A 34 -18.56 -6.51 -25.61
CA GLU A 34 -18.74 -6.00 -24.24
C GLU A 34 -19.35 -7.06 -23.31
N ALA A 35 -20.41 -7.76 -23.74
CA ALA A 35 -21.06 -8.81 -22.96
C ALA A 35 -20.22 -10.09 -22.78
N LEU A 36 -19.34 -10.40 -23.74
CA LEU A 36 -18.41 -11.53 -23.69
C LEU A 36 -17.03 -11.16 -23.15
N SER A 37 -16.67 -9.87 -23.09
CA SER A 37 -15.44 -9.45 -22.46
C SER A 37 -15.49 -9.89 -21.00
N MET A 38 -14.45 -10.61 -20.56
CA MET A 38 -14.27 -10.96 -19.14
C MET A 38 -13.91 -9.75 -18.28
N ASP A 39 -14.08 -8.54 -18.82
CA ASP A 39 -14.08 -7.31 -18.06
C ASP A 39 -15.36 -7.33 -17.23
N ARG A 40 -15.30 -7.99 -16.08
CA ARG A 40 -16.42 -8.34 -15.19
C ARG A 40 -17.07 -7.12 -14.53
N GLY A 41 -17.22 -6.01 -15.24
CA GLY A 41 -17.75 -4.78 -14.68
C GLY A 41 -17.10 -4.44 -13.34
N GLN A 42 -15.81 -4.77 -13.14
CA GLN A 42 -15.04 -4.17 -12.06
C GLN A 42 -15.06 -2.70 -12.42
N GLN A 43 -15.96 -1.95 -11.77
CA GLN A 43 -15.98 -0.52 -11.89
C GLN A 43 -14.53 -0.09 -11.77
N VAL A 44 -14.02 0.61 -12.78
CA VAL A 44 -12.68 1.19 -12.71
C VAL A 44 -12.78 2.21 -11.59
N LEU A 45 -12.55 1.76 -10.36
CA LEU A 45 -12.56 2.59 -9.18
C LEU A 45 -11.55 3.68 -9.49
N THR A 46 -12.01 4.91 -9.39
CA THR A 46 -11.13 6.06 -9.44
C THR A 46 -10.06 5.86 -8.38
N VAL A 47 -8.89 6.45 -8.59
CA VAL A 47 -7.78 6.35 -7.64
C VAL A 47 -8.22 6.75 -6.23
N ALA A 48 -9.06 7.79 -6.11
CA ALA A 48 -9.64 8.24 -4.86
C ALA A 48 -10.54 7.17 -4.21
N GLU A 49 -11.40 6.50 -4.99
CA GLU A 49 -12.25 5.41 -4.47
C GLU A 49 -11.42 4.19 -4.05
N ARG A 50 -10.32 3.89 -4.74
CA ARG A 50 -9.38 2.82 -4.31
C ARG A 50 -8.66 3.18 -3.03
N GLN A 51 -8.21 4.42 -2.88
CA GLN A 51 -7.58 4.90 -1.65
C GLN A 51 -8.54 4.85 -0.47
N GLU A 52 -9.79 5.27 -0.67
CA GLU A 52 -10.81 5.20 0.38
C GLU A 52 -11.13 3.75 0.75
N ALA A 53 -11.34 2.88 -0.24
CA ALA A 53 -11.54 1.46 0.00
C ALA A 53 -10.36 0.82 0.74
N ALA A 54 -9.13 1.21 0.42
CA ALA A 54 -7.93 0.71 1.09
C ALA A 54 -7.83 1.23 2.54
N LYS A 55 -8.22 2.48 2.82
CA LYS A 55 -8.30 3.02 4.18
C LYS A 55 -9.38 2.32 5.01
N ASP A 56 -10.52 2.00 4.40
CA ASP A 56 -11.60 1.25 5.03
C ASP A 56 -11.14 -0.16 5.39
N ILE A 57 -10.50 -0.87 4.44
CA ILE A 57 -9.93 -2.20 4.68
C ILE A 57 -8.90 -2.15 5.80
N LEU A 58 -8.00 -1.15 5.78
CA LEU A 58 -6.96 -1.02 6.79
C LEU A 58 -7.55 -0.73 8.19
N SER A 59 -8.62 0.06 8.25
CA SER A 59 -9.34 0.32 9.50
C SER A 59 -10.03 -0.93 10.03
N GLN A 60 -10.65 -1.73 9.15
CA GLN A 60 -11.24 -3.02 9.51
C GLN A 60 -10.17 -4.01 10.02
N GLN A 61 -9.02 -4.07 9.35
CA GLN A 61 -7.91 -4.94 9.76
C GLN A 61 -7.35 -4.54 11.13
N LEU A 62 -7.20 -3.25 11.41
CA LEU A 62 -6.79 -2.76 12.73
C LEU A 62 -7.78 -3.16 13.81
N GLN A 63 -9.09 -3.05 13.55
CA GLN A 63 -10.12 -3.48 14.50
C GLN A 63 -10.03 -4.99 14.79
N VAL A 64 -9.75 -5.82 13.77
CA VAL A 64 -9.54 -7.25 13.95
C VAL A 64 -8.28 -7.52 14.79
N VAL A 65 -7.20 -6.77 14.57
CA VAL A 65 -5.96 -6.90 15.35
C VAL A 65 -6.18 -6.50 16.81
N GLU A 66 -6.93 -5.43 17.08
CA GLU A 66 -7.30 -5.03 18.44
C GLU A 66 -8.13 -6.12 19.15
N MET A 67 -9.10 -6.72 18.45
CA MET A 67 -9.86 -7.84 19.00
C MET A 67 -8.99 -9.08 19.31
N LEU A 68 -8.01 -9.38 18.44
CA LEU A 68 -7.07 -10.47 18.68
C LEU A 68 -6.12 -10.18 19.85
N GLU A 69 -5.74 -8.92 20.04
CA GLU A 69 -4.92 -8.47 21.15
C GLU A 69 -5.65 -8.65 22.49
N ASP A 70 -6.94 -8.29 22.53
CA ASP A 70 -7.81 -8.53 23.69
C ASP A 70 -7.85 -10.02 24.02
N LEU A 71 -8.08 -10.88 23.02
CA LEU A 71 -8.11 -12.34 23.17
C LEU A 71 -6.78 -12.91 23.70
N LEU A 72 -5.64 -12.47 23.15
CA LEU A 72 -4.33 -12.90 23.63
C LEU A 72 -4.07 -12.41 25.05
N SER A 73 -4.54 -11.23 25.42
CA SER A 73 -4.43 -10.70 26.78
C SER A 73 -5.25 -11.53 27.78
N GLU A 74 -6.45 -11.97 27.40
CA GLU A 74 -7.28 -12.87 28.21
C GLU A 74 -6.60 -14.23 28.39
N GLN A 75 -6.01 -14.77 27.32
CA GLN A 75 -5.25 -16.01 27.38
C GLN A 75 -4.01 -15.87 28.29
N TYR A 76 -3.32 -14.73 28.25
CA TYR A 76 -2.22 -14.44 29.17
C TYR A 76 -2.66 -14.45 30.62
N VAL A 77 -3.84 -13.89 30.95
CA VAL A 77 -4.37 -13.94 32.30
C VAL A 77 -4.56 -15.38 32.77
N LEU A 78 -5.11 -16.26 31.93
CA LEU A 78 -5.24 -17.69 32.24
C LEU A 78 -3.90 -18.36 32.49
N HIS A 79 -2.88 -18.05 31.67
CA HIS A 79 -1.53 -18.57 31.85
C HIS A 79 -0.85 -18.05 33.11
N SER A 80 -1.07 -16.78 33.46
CA SER A 80 -0.50 -16.16 34.65
C SER A 80 -1.13 -16.69 35.95
N LEU A 81 -2.39 -17.14 35.87
CA LEU A 81 -3.07 -17.77 36.99
C LEU A 81 -2.47 -19.13 37.30
N GLU A 82 -2.03 -19.92 36.31
CA GLU A 82 -1.43 -21.26 36.51
C GLU A 82 -0.29 -21.27 37.56
N ASP A 83 0.50 -20.19 37.63
CA ASP A 83 1.63 -20.04 38.56
C ASP A 83 1.22 -19.49 39.95
N SER A 84 -0.07 -19.20 40.15
CA SER A 84 -0.63 -18.61 41.36
C SER A 84 -1.27 -19.67 42.28
N PRO A 85 -1.18 -19.48 43.61
CA PRO A 85 -1.78 -20.42 44.57
C PRO A 85 -3.31 -20.49 44.46
N GLU A 86 -3.95 -19.46 43.90
CA GLU A 86 -5.39 -19.41 43.64
C GLU A 86 -5.85 -20.33 42.49
N PHE A 87 -4.93 -20.83 41.66
CA PHE A 87 -5.27 -21.71 40.54
C PHE A 87 -5.68 -23.12 40.98
N GLU A 88 -5.14 -23.63 42.08
CA GLU A 88 -5.60 -24.92 42.63
C GLU A 88 -7.04 -24.83 43.13
N ASP A 89 -7.41 -23.72 43.77
CA ASP A 89 -8.79 -23.45 44.18
C ASP A 89 -9.72 -23.32 42.95
N LEU A 90 -9.25 -22.67 41.88
CA LEU A 90 -9.98 -22.55 40.62
C LEU A 90 -10.17 -23.89 39.92
N LYS A 91 -9.12 -24.71 39.85
CA LYS A 91 -9.12 -26.07 39.30
C LYS A 91 -10.13 -26.96 40.04
N GLN A 92 -10.16 -26.87 41.37
CA GLN A 92 -11.12 -27.61 42.19
C GLN A 92 -12.55 -27.10 42.01
N THR A 93 -12.74 -25.78 41.92
CA THR A 93 -14.06 -25.15 41.73
C THR A 93 -14.67 -25.47 40.36
N LEU A 94 -13.86 -25.41 39.31
CA LEU A 94 -14.27 -25.70 37.93
C LEU A 94 -14.28 -27.20 37.60
N GLN A 95 -13.75 -28.05 38.47
CA GLN A 95 -13.63 -29.49 38.28
C GLN A 95 -12.92 -29.86 36.96
N LEU A 96 -11.81 -29.18 36.67
CA LEU A 96 -11.04 -29.40 35.44
C LEU A 96 -10.46 -30.81 35.41
N SER A 97 -10.61 -31.51 34.28
CA SER A 97 -9.98 -32.81 34.06
C SER A 97 -8.49 -32.66 33.76
N ASP A 98 -7.73 -33.74 33.97
CA ASP A 98 -6.31 -33.78 33.63
C ASP A 98 -6.07 -33.52 32.13
N GLU A 99 -7.00 -33.95 31.26
CA GLU A 99 -6.96 -33.65 29.82
C GLU A 99 -7.14 -32.15 29.56
N GLN A 100 -8.08 -31.48 30.24
CA GLN A 100 -8.32 -30.04 30.09
C GLN A 100 -7.12 -29.21 30.57
N LEU A 101 -6.49 -29.63 31.67
CA LEU A 101 -5.24 -29.03 32.14
C LEU A 101 -4.12 -29.20 31.12
N GLN A 102 -3.97 -30.41 30.57
CA GLN A 102 -2.97 -30.65 29.55
C GLN A 102 -3.21 -29.77 28.31
N HIS A 103 -4.47 -29.56 27.92
CA HIS A 103 -4.83 -28.62 26.86
C HIS A 103 -4.47 -27.16 27.19
N LEU A 104 -4.70 -26.71 28.42
CA LEU A 104 -4.32 -25.36 28.87
C LEU A 104 -2.80 -25.17 28.85
N THR A 105 -2.03 -26.13 29.38
CA THR A 105 -0.57 -26.07 29.36
C THR A 105 -0.02 -26.12 27.93
N ASN A 106 -0.63 -26.92 27.03
CA ASN A 106 -0.24 -26.94 25.61
C ASN A 106 -0.59 -25.62 24.90
N ALA A 107 -1.68 -24.95 25.29
CA ALA A 107 -2.05 -23.65 24.74
C ALA A 107 -1.14 -22.49 25.23
N LYS A 108 -0.20 -22.76 26.14
CA LYS A 108 0.82 -21.81 26.61
C LYS A 108 2.01 -21.71 25.67
N SER A 109 2.35 -22.82 25.00
CA SER A 109 3.50 -22.84 24.10
C SER A 109 3.23 -22.02 22.85
N GLY A 110 4.11 -21.07 22.52
CA GLY A 110 3.99 -20.23 21.33
C GLY A 110 3.17 -18.94 21.53
N TRP A 111 2.57 -18.71 22.71
CA TRP A 111 1.81 -17.48 22.97
C TRP A 111 2.68 -16.21 22.83
N GLU A 112 3.91 -16.23 23.33
CA GLU A 112 4.82 -15.08 23.24
C GLU A 112 5.17 -14.76 21.79
N ASP A 113 5.43 -15.78 20.96
CA ASP A 113 5.72 -15.61 19.53
C ASP A 113 4.50 -15.04 18.78
N GLU A 114 3.29 -15.53 19.09
CA GLU A 114 2.04 -15.03 18.51
C GLU A 114 1.77 -13.58 18.92
N TRP A 115 2.05 -13.23 20.18
CA TRP A 115 1.93 -11.87 20.68
C TRP A 115 2.91 -10.92 19.97
N GLU A 116 4.18 -11.29 19.84
CA GLU A 116 5.19 -10.47 19.16
C GLU A 116 4.85 -10.28 17.67
N ALA A 117 4.38 -11.35 17.01
CA ALA A 117 3.91 -11.29 15.64
C ALA A 117 2.72 -10.32 15.49
N LEU A 118 1.73 -10.40 16.38
CA LEU A 118 0.56 -9.52 16.36
C LEU A 118 0.96 -8.05 16.58
N GLN A 119 1.86 -7.76 17.52
CA GLN A 119 2.35 -6.39 17.77
C GLN A 119 3.12 -5.84 16.56
N THR A 120 3.87 -6.68 15.86
CA THR A 120 4.55 -6.30 14.62
C THR A 120 3.56 -5.93 13.51
N VAL A 121 2.52 -6.75 13.35
CA VAL A 121 1.43 -6.49 12.39
C VAL A 121 0.69 -5.19 12.76
N LYS A 122 0.33 -5.01 14.03
CA LYS A 122 -0.31 -3.80 14.55
C LYS A 122 0.52 -2.56 14.25
N THR A 123 1.80 -2.60 14.57
CA THR A 123 2.73 -1.48 14.31
C THR A 123 2.79 -1.14 12.82
N SER A 124 2.86 -2.16 11.97
CA SER A 124 2.90 -1.98 10.52
C SER A 124 1.62 -1.38 9.97
N LEU A 125 0.45 -1.88 10.41
CA LEU A 125 -0.85 -1.35 10.01
C LEU A 125 -1.07 0.08 10.50
N THR A 126 -0.69 0.38 11.75
CA THR A 126 -0.76 1.75 12.31
C THR A 126 0.16 2.70 11.55
N ALA A 127 1.39 2.30 11.25
CA ALA A 127 2.30 3.09 10.42
C ALA A 127 1.71 3.36 9.03
N MET A 128 1.10 2.35 8.40
CA MET A 128 0.38 2.54 7.14
C MET A 128 -0.82 3.49 7.28
N LYS A 129 -1.53 3.50 8.41
CA LYS A 129 -2.65 4.43 8.66
C LYS A 129 -2.19 5.88 8.86
N GLU A 130 -1.13 6.08 9.64
CA GLU A 130 -0.69 7.40 10.11
C GLU A 130 0.17 8.12 9.07
N HIS A 131 0.81 7.38 8.16
CA HIS A 131 1.69 7.94 7.16
C HIS A 131 0.97 8.20 5.84
N ASP A 132 0.43 9.42 5.71
CA ASP A 132 -0.16 9.93 4.47
C ASP A 132 0.80 9.87 3.27
N TRP A 133 2.12 9.83 3.49
CA TRP A 133 3.11 9.68 2.41
C TRP A 133 3.08 8.31 1.72
N LEU A 134 2.58 7.28 2.40
CA LEU A 134 2.35 5.95 1.80
C LEU A 134 1.09 5.94 0.90
N TRP A 135 0.17 6.87 1.15
CA TRP A 135 -1.07 7.03 0.38
C TRP A 135 -0.97 8.09 -0.71
N THR A 136 -0.10 9.08 -0.51
CA THR A 136 0.07 10.14 -1.50
C THR A 136 0.79 9.58 -2.71
N GLU A 137 0.17 9.81 -3.84
CA GLU A 137 0.77 9.68 -5.15
C GLU A 137 1.84 10.76 -5.37
N GLY A 138 2.71 11.04 -4.39
CA GLY A 138 3.69 12.12 -4.49
C GLY A 138 4.51 12.00 -5.78
N VAL A 139 4.83 10.77 -6.19
CA VAL A 139 5.52 10.50 -7.46
C VAL A 139 4.58 10.64 -8.66
N THR A 140 3.38 10.06 -8.65
CA THR A 140 2.44 10.12 -9.79
C THR A 140 1.92 11.53 -10.03
N THR A 141 1.52 12.26 -8.98
CA THR A 141 1.07 13.65 -9.08
C THR A 141 2.19 14.57 -9.57
N VAL A 142 3.43 14.40 -9.10
CA VAL A 142 4.58 15.17 -9.60
C VAL A 142 4.89 14.81 -11.04
N ALA A 143 4.82 13.52 -11.40
CA ALA A 143 4.98 13.07 -12.78
C ALA A 143 3.89 13.65 -13.69
N GLU A 144 2.62 13.62 -13.28
CA GLU A 144 1.51 14.20 -14.03
C GLU A 144 1.64 15.71 -14.17
N GLN A 145 2.03 16.42 -13.12
CA GLN A 145 2.30 17.86 -13.19
C GLN A 145 3.43 18.16 -14.17
N PHE A 146 4.54 17.42 -14.10
CA PHE A 146 5.65 17.57 -15.05
C PHE A 146 5.21 17.28 -16.49
N MET A 147 4.49 16.19 -16.69
CA MET A 147 4.00 15.77 -18.01
C MET A 147 2.93 16.72 -18.55
N SER A 148 2.18 17.40 -17.69
CA SER A 148 1.16 18.39 -18.08
C SER A 148 1.75 19.66 -18.70
N ILE A 149 3.02 19.98 -18.39
CA ILE A 149 3.76 21.12 -18.96
C ILE A 149 4.18 20.81 -20.42
N LEU A 150 4.31 19.54 -20.76
CA LEU A 150 4.78 19.08 -22.05
C LEU A 150 3.61 18.79 -23.00
N HIS A 151 3.75 19.16 -24.27
CA HIS A 151 2.80 18.74 -25.29
C HIS A 151 2.89 17.23 -25.52
N ALA A 152 1.81 16.56 -25.95
CA ALA A 152 1.77 15.10 -26.14
C ALA A 152 2.94 14.53 -26.97
N ASN A 153 3.37 15.25 -28.02
CA ASN A 153 4.54 14.87 -28.83
C ASN A 153 5.88 14.96 -28.05
N GLN A 154 6.01 15.95 -27.16
CA GLN A 154 7.18 16.12 -26.29
C GLN A 154 7.21 15.07 -25.20
N VAL A 155 6.05 14.72 -24.62
CA VAL A 155 5.88 13.58 -23.72
C VAL A 155 6.37 12.28 -24.36
N SER A 156 5.92 11.97 -25.58
CA SER A 156 6.36 10.74 -26.27
C SER A 156 7.86 10.72 -26.56
N LYS A 157 8.44 11.86 -26.95
CA LYS A 157 9.90 11.98 -27.16
C LYS A 157 10.68 11.83 -25.86
N PHE A 158 10.18 12.42 -24.77
CA PHE A 158 10.78 12.32 -23.45
C PHE A 158 10.77 10.88 -22.96
N LEU A 159 9.62 10.18 -23.04
CA LEU A 159 9.53 8.76 -22.65
C LEU A 159 10.46 7.87 -23.48
N LEU A 160 10.56 8.11 -24.79
CA LEU A 160 11.49 7.37 -25.66
C LEU A 160 12.96 7.64 -25.31
N TRP A 161 13.28 8.89 -24.95
CA TRP A 161 14.62 9.25 -24.49
C TRP A 161 14.92 8.60 -23.13
N THR A 162 13.99 8.62 -22.19
CA THR A 162 14.14 7.98 -20.87
C THR A 162 14.37 6.47 -21.03
N ASP A 163 13.59 5.79 -21.86
CA ASP A 163 13.75 4.36 -22.14
C ASP A 163 15.11 4.05 -22.76
N HIS A 164 15.56 4.87 -23.72
CA HIS A 164 16.87 4.72 -24.34
C HIS A 164 18.06 4.97 -23.39
N ASN A 165 17.86 5.76 -22.34
CA ASN A 165 18.92 6.16 -21.41
C ASN A 165 18.71 5.57 -20.00
N ALA A 166 17.87 4.54 -19.86
CA ALA A 166 17.50 3.97 -18.56
C ALA A 166 18.72 3.55 -17.73
N GLU A 167 19.70 2.89 -18.34
CA GLU A 167 20.93 2.46 -17.64
C GLU A 167 21.72 3.65 -17.06
N ALA A 168 21.85 4.74 -17.81
CA ALA A 168 22.53 5.94 -17.34
C ALA A 168 21.73 6.70 -16.27
N ILE A 169 20.40 6.59 -16.29
CA ILE A 169 19.50 7.17 -15.29
C ILE A 169 19.61 6.38 -13.98
N ASP A 170 19.66 5.05 -14.04
CA ASP A 170 19.83 4.19 -12.87
C ASP A 170 21.17 4.46 -12.16
N GLU A 171 22.21 4.81 -12.90
CA GLU A 171 23.52 5.20 -12.34
C GLU A 171 23.50 6.55 -11.58
N LEU A 172 22.47 7.39 -11.75
CA LEU A 172 22.34 8.67 -11.05
C LEU A 172 21.90 8.52 -9.58
N ASP A 173 21.44 7.34 -9.15
CA ASP A 173 20.99 7.06 -7.78
C ASP A 173 22.15 7.04 -6.75
N HIS A 174 23.40 7.18 -7.20
CA HIS A 174 24.60 7.25 -6.37
C HIS A 174 25.08 8.67 -6.06
N LEU A 175 24.19 9.59 -5.68
CA LEU A 175 24.60 10.84 -5.01
C LEU A 175 24.38 10.74 -3.49
N HIS A 176 25.39 10.15 -2.85
CA HIS A 176 25.83 10.38 -1.47
C HIS A 176 25.08 11.49 -0.72
N SER A 177 24.13 11.11 0.14
CA SER A 177 23.77 11.95 1.28
C SER A 177 24.92 11.91 2.29
N SER A 178 26.03 12.61 1.99
CA SER A 178 27.03 12.87 3.04
C SER A 178 26.36 13.76 4.08
N SER A 179 25.90 13.14 5.17
CA SER A 179 25.48 13.80 6.39
C SER A 179 26.67 14.56 6.98
N THR A 180 26.90 15.77 6.48
CA THR A 180 27.77 16.79 7.06
C THR A 180 27.27 18.14 6.55
N VAL A 181 26.10 18.55 7.06
CA VAL A 181 25.64 19.92 6.92
C VAL A 181 26.54 20.80 7.80
N ALA A 182 27.62 21.31 7.23
CA ALA A 182 28.34 22.45 7.75
C ALA A 182 28.54 23.44 6.61
N SER A 183 27.64 24.43 6.55
CA SER A 183 27.57 25.50 5.55
C SER A 183 26.95 25.10 4.21
N GLY A 184 25.62 25.22 4.14
CA GLY A 184 24.87 25.08 2.88
C GLY A 184 25.29 26.11 1.83
N PRO A 185 25.04 25.83 0.54
CA PRO A 185 25.50 26.68 -0.55
C PRO A 185 24.82 28.05 -0.52
N VAL A 186 25.62 29.11 -0.44
CA VAL A 186 25.18 30.48 -0.68
C VAL A 186 25.08 30.68 -2.19
N PHE A 187 23.86 30.81 -2.70
CA PHE A 187 23.61 31.13 -4.11
C PHE A 187 23.79 32.64 -4.34
N CYS A 188 24.92 33.04 -4.94
CA CYS A 188 25.10 34.40 -5.45
C CYS A 188 24.59 34.48 -6.89
N PHE A 189 23.42 35.11 -7.07
CA PHE A 189 22.94 35.51 -8.40
C PHE A 189 23.44 36.91 -8.72
N GLY A 190 24.21 37.04 -9.81
CA GLY A 190 24.51 38.30 -10.48
C GLY A 190 25.49 39.23 -9.74
N ALA A 191 26.78 39.03 -9.99
CA ALA A 191 27.73 40.14 -10.07
C ALA A 191 28.64 39.89 -11.27
N GLU A 192 28.53 40.74 -12.27
CA GLU A 192 29.45 40.82 -13.39
C GLU A 192 30.88 41.02 -12.85
N ASN A 193 31.76 40.03 -13.05
CA ASN A 193 33.20 40.26 -13.00
C ASN A 193 33.75 40.06 -14.40
N ASN A 194 33.61 41.12 -15.17
CA ASN A 194 34.44 41.42 -16.32
C ASN A 194 35.90 41.40 -15.85
N SER A 195 36.62 40.33 -16.15
CA SER A 195 38.08 40.30 -16.08
C SER A 195 38.65 39.44 -17.20
N GLU A 196 38.23 39.76 -18.42
CA GLU A 196 39.11 39.61 -19.58
C GLU A 196 39.87 40.93 -19.76
N GLY A 197 41.19 40.85 -19.67
CA GLY A 197 42.10 41.87 -20.20
C GLY A 197 42.78 42.74 -19.14
N MET A 198 43.98 42.35 -18.72
CA MET A 198 45.19 43.04 -19.18
C MET A 198 46.46 42.24 -18.86
N MET A 199 47.09 41.81 -19.96
CA MET A 199 48.54 41.75 -20.21
C MET A 199 49.39 40.66 -19.54
N ASP A 200 49.69 39.65 -20.37
CA ASP A 200 51.06 39.15 -20.54
C ASP A 200 52.05 40.31 -20.74
N GLU A 201 53.15 40.30 -19.98
CA GLU A 201 54.46 40.79 -20.47
C GLU A 201 55.61 40.09 -19.70
N GLN A 202 56.13 39.05 -20.35
CA GLN A 202 57.54 38.67 -20.58
C GLN A 202 58.59 38.57 -19.44
N GLU A 203 59.12 37.35 -19.34
CA GLU A 203 60.54 36.94 -19.26
C GLU A 203 61.62 38.00 -18.92
N LYS A 204 62.22 37.92 -17.72
CA LYS A 204 63.60 37.45 -17.44
C LYS A 204 64.00 37.69 -15.98
#